data_AF-A0A9X5BJS9-F1
#
_entry.id   AF-A0A9X5BJS9-F1
#
_cell.length_a   1.000
_cell.length_b   1.000
_cell.length_c   1.000
_cell.angle_alpha   90.00
_cell.angle_beta   90.00
_cell.angle_gamma   90.00
#
_symmetry.space_group_name_H-M   'P 1'
#
loop_
_entity.id
_entity.type
_entity.pdbx_description
1 polymer ?
#
loop_
_entity_poly.entity_id
_entity_poly.type
_entity_poly.pdbx_seq_one_letter_code
_entity_poly.pdbx_strand_id
1 'polypeptide(L)'
;MDFGVTGKLGGYYLAEQYRKNAAGKSEGVSFAELAAAKVAEQSDVSGMSFKDMWQARFPGAYYHTADASDIPQGVWERNDFPFEKFFRNDLDESAVNWKPNGANPAMDSSGVQSRLHSIAGQKSIVVPPELEEKMKNNPALAKQVMEKVESFIATNQVPGRICSHLIVLDENGEIARFRASSHGGNITGPTEEEMLQFETEQAAKKKRREEYVRLNEESALKRRLMEQEADERYYKDSITKKAVSIAAYEAAGILK
;
A
#
# COMPACT_ATOMS: atom_id res chain seq x y z
N MET A 1 31.94 -38.30 -12.29
CA MET A 1 30.90 -39.28 -12.68
C MET A 1 29.61 -38.85 -12.03
N ASP A 2 28.59 -38.85 -12.86
CA ASP A 2 27.24 -38.27 -12.72
C ASP A 2 26.30 -39.20 -11.91
N PHE A 3 25.01 -38.81 -11.85
CA PHE A 3 23.84 -39.35 -11.14
C PHE A 3 23.63 -38.74 -9.74
N GLY A 4 22.53 -38.06 -9.39
CA GLY A 4 21.26 -37.83 -10.07
C GLY A 4 20.15 -37.56 -9.03
N VAL A 5 19.34 -36.52 -9.29
CA VAL A 5 17.88 -36.35 -9.00
C VAL A 5 17.37 -36.66 -7.56
N THR A 6 16.82 -35.71 -6.80
CA THR A 6 15.37 -35.34 -6.68
C THR A 6 15.23 -34.56 -5.34
N GLY A 7 14.31 -33.64 -5.08
CA GLY A 7 13.13 -33.22 -5.83
C GLY A 7 12.58 -31.88 -5.34
N LYS A 8 12.08 -31.09 -6.30
CA LYS A 8 11.10 -30.02 -6.09
C LYS A 8 9.71 -30.64 -6.32
N LEU A 9 8.88 -30.69 -5.28
CA LEU A 9 7.46 -30.99 -5.37
C LEU A 9 6.69 -29.67 -5.36
N GLY A 10 5.78 -29.48 -6.32
CA GLY A 10 4.77 -28.41 -6.26
C GLY A 10 4.32 -27.76 -7.57
N GLY A 11 4.75 -28.24 -8.75
CA GLY A 11 4.50 -27.55 -10.03
C GLY A 11 3.72 -28.32 -11.11
N TYR A 12 3.12 -29.47 -10.82
CA TYR A 12 2.54 -30.35 -11.87
C TYR A 12 1.11 -30.78 -11.59
N TYR A 13 0.19 -29.84 -11.38
CA TYR A 13 -1.25 -30.17 -11.40
C TYR A 13 -2.12 -29.28 -12.29
N LEU A 14 -1.55 -28.25 -12.94
CA LEU A 14 -2.33 -27.38 -13.84
C LEU A 14 -2.03 -27.58 -15.33
N ALA A 15 -0.92 -28.24 -15.68
CA ALA A 15 -0.49 -28.39 -17.08
C ALA A 15 -0.95 -29.70 -17.76
N GLU A 16 -1.45 -30.68 -17.01
CA GLU A 16 -1.90 -31.96 -17.59
C GLU A 16 -3.36 -31.97 -18.06
N GLN A 17 -4.21 -31.03 -17.61
CA GLN A 17 -5.59 -30.96 -18.09
C GLN A 17 -5.72 -30.37 -19.50
N TYR A 18 -4.71 -29.65 -20.00
CA TYR A 18 -4.74 -29.07 -21.36
C TYR A 18 -4.13 -29.97 -22.44
N ARG A 19 -3.53 -31.12 -22.10
CA ARG A 19 -2.96 -32.05 -23.10
C ARG A 19 -3.82 -33.27 -23.44
N LYS A 20 -4.99 -33.45 -22.81
CA LYS A 20 -5.84 -34.63 -23.06
C LYS A 20 -7.00 -34.46 -24.03
N ASN A 21 -7.18 -33.29 -24.67
CA ASN A 21 -8.22 -33.09 -25.69
C ASN A 21 -7.69 -32.94 -27.13
N ALA A 22 -6.38 -33.13 -27.37
CA ALA A 22 -5.80 -33.08 -28.72
C ALA A 22 -5.78 -34.46 -29.42
N ALA A 23 -6.84 -35.25 -29.24
CA ALA A 23 -7.07 -36.51 -29.94
C ALA A 23 -8.56 -36.67 -30.30
N GLY A 24 -9.09 -35.67 -30.99
CA GLY A 24 -10.41 -35.68 -31.61
C GLY A 24 -10.41 -34.63 -32.70
N LYS A 25 -10.80 -35.01 -33.92
CA LYS A 25 -10.76 -34.18 -35.14
C LYS A 25 -11.21 -32.74 -34.86
N SER A 26 -10.27 -31.80 -34.86
CA SER A 26 -10.59 -30.37 -34.76
C SER A 26 -10.90 -29.84 -36.15
N GLU A 27 -12.19 -29.64 -36.44
CA GLU A 27 -12.60 -28.65 -37.43
C GLU A 27 -12.08 -27.30 -36.93
N GLY A 28 -11.08 -26.77 -37.63
CA GLY A 28 -10.37 -25.56 -37.22
C GLY A 28 -11.27 -24.34 -37.39
N VAL A 29 -11.78 -23.81 -36.29
CA VAL A 29 -12.46 -22.51 -36.24
C VAL A 29 -11.46 -21.45 -36.70
N SER A 30 -11.78 -20.76 -37.80
CA SER A 30 -10.85 -19.79 -38.40
C SER A 30 -10.80 -18.48 -37.60
N PHE A 31 -9.72 -17.70 -37.73
CA PHE A 31 -9.63 -16.38 -37.10
C PHE A 31 -10.76 -15.43 -37.54
N ALA A 32 -11.28 -15.61 -38.76
CA ALA A 32 -12.45 -14.89 -39.25
C ALA A 32 -13.74 -15.31 -38.56
N GLU A 33 -13.82 -16.57 -38.10
CA GLU A 33 -14.96 -17.12 -37.35
C GLU A 33 -14.91 -16.71 -35.88
N LEU A 34 -13.72 -16.58 -35.28
CA LEU A 34 -13.53 -15.94 -33.97
C LEU A 34 -13.80 -14.44 -34.01
N ALA A 35 -13.40 -13.75 -35.09
CA ALA A 35 -13.75 -12.35 -35.31
C ALA A 35 -15.26 -12.18 -35.57
N ALA A 36 -15.87 -13.07 -36.35
CA ALA A 36 -17.31 -13.09 -36.60
C ALA A 36 -18.11 -13.45 -35.34
N ALA A 37 -17.59 -14.33 -34.48
CA ALA A 37 -18.19 -14.62 -33.17
C ALA A 37 -18.10 -13.42 -32.23
N LYS A 38 -16.99 -12.67 -32.24
CA LYS A 38 -16.85 -11.41 -31.49
C LYS A 38 -17.74 -10.28 -32.04
N VAL A 39 -18.00 -10.28 -33.35
CA VAL A 39 -18.96 -9.37 -34.02
C VAL A 39 -20.41 -9.83 -33.79
N ALA A 40 -20.66 -11.14 -33.69
CA ALA A 40 -21.96 -11.70 -33.33
C ALA A 40 -22.30 -11.49 -31.85
N GLU A 41 -21.30 -11.51 -30.96
CA GLU A 41 -21.43 -11.12 -29.54
C GLU A 41 -21.71 -9.61 -29.38
N GLN A 42 -21.35 -8.79 -30.38
CA GLN A 42 -21.77 -7.39 -30.48
C GLN A 42 -23.20 -7.21 -31.01
N SER A 43 -23.85 -8.26 -31.52
CA SER A 43 -25.11 -8.14 -32.28
C SER A 43 -26.41 -8.37 -31.50
N ASP A 44 -26.35 -8.71 -30.20
CA ASP A 44 -27.55 -8.89 -29.35
C ASP A 44 -27.67 -7.86 -28.21
N VAL A 45 -27.13 -6.65 -28.38
CA VAL A 45 -27.36 -5.53 -27.43
C VAL A 45 -28.79 -4.94 -27.57
N SER A 46 -29.58 -5.45 -28.52
CA SER A 46 -30.97 -5.04 -28.73
C SER A 46 -31.90 -5.67 -27.69
N GLY A 47 -31.86 -5.18 -26.46
CA GLY A 47 -32.74 -5.60 -25.37
C GLY A 47 -32.08 -5.73 -24.00
N MET A 48 -30.74 -5.61 -23.92
CA MET A 48 -30.04 -5.60 -22.63
C MET A 48 -30.27 -4.27 -21.91
N SER A 49 -30.59 -4.34 -20.62
CA SER A 49 -30.65 -3.14 -19.77
C SER A 49 -29.25 -2.59 -19.54
N PHE A 50 -29.14 -1.31 -19.15
CA PHE A 50 -27.84 -0.73 -18.80
C PHE A 50 -27.16 -1.48 -17.64
N LYS A 51 -27.96 -1.97 -16.68
CA LYS A 51 -27.48 -2.87 -15.62
C LYS A 51 -26.85 -4.15 -16.18
N ASP A 52 -27.48 -4.79 -17.15
CA ASP A 52 -26.95 -6.01 -17.76
C ASP A 52 -25.64 -5.73 -18.50
N MET A 53 -25.55 -4.62 -19.23
CA MET A 53 -24.32 -4.17 -19.88
C MET A 53 -23.19 -3.96 -18.87
N TRP A 54 -23.48 -3.27 -17.76
CA TRP A 54 -22.54 -3.02 -16.69
C TRP A 54 -22.01 -4.31 -16.06
N GLN A 55 -22.90 -5.24 -15.71
CA GLN A 55 -22.53 -6.49 -15.05
C GLN A 55 -21.85 -7.49 -15.99
N ALA A 56 -22.20 -7.49 -17.28
CA ALA A 56 -21.50 -8.28 -18.29
C ALA A 56 -20.07 -7.76 -18.50
N ARG A 57 -19.88 -6.44 -18.53
CA ARG A 57 -18.56 -5.82 -18.70
C ARG A 57 -17.69 -5.95 -17.46
N PHE A 58 -18.28 -5.79 -16.28
CA PHE A 58 -17.59 -5.85 -15.00
C PHE A 58 -18.26 -6.90 -14.10
N PRO A 59 -17.91 -8.18 -14.25
CA PRO A 59 -18.46 -9.24 -13.43
C PRO A 59 -18.24 -8.97 -11.93
N GLY A 60 -19.31 -9.09 -11.14
CA GLY A 60 -19.30 -8.81 -9.70
C GLY A 60 -19.35 -7.32 -9.32
N ALA A 61 -19.52 -6.42 -10.29
CA ALA A 61 -19.71 -5.00 -9.99
C ALA A 61 -21.10 -4.70 -9.41
N TYR A 62 -21.15 -3.76 -8.49
CA TYR A 62 -22.38 -3.31 -7.85
C TYR A 62 -23.10 -2.29 -8.72
N TYR A 63 -24.43 -2.35 -8.69
CA TYR A 63 -25.32 -1.50 -9.47
C TYR A 63 -26.45 -1.00 -8.57
N HIS A 64 -26.61 0.31 -8.50
CA HIS A 64 -27.61 0.96 -7.66
C HIS A 64 -28.45 1.93 -8.44
N THR A 65 -29.75 1.95 -8.16
CA THR A 65 -30.67 2.96 -8.68
C THR A 65 -31.02 3.91 -7.54
N ALA A 66 -30.40 5.09 -7.51
CA ALA A 66 -30.60 6.10 -6.47
C ALA A 66 -30.18 7.48 -6.96
N ASP A 67 -30.77 8.53 -6.40
CA ASP A 67 -30.36 9.91 -6.66
C ASP A 67 -29.24 10.33 -5.70
N ALA A 68 -28.01 10.24 -6.19
CA ALA A 68 -26.81 10.60 -5.43
C ALA A 68 -25.99 11.71 -6.11
N SER A 69 -26.44 12.24 -7.25
CA SER A 69 -25.75 13.31 -7.98
C SER A 69 -25.71 14.62 -7.18
N ASP A 70 -26.75 14.85 -6.38
CA ASP A 70 -26.93 16.08 -5.60
C ASP A 70 -26.12 16.13 -4.30
N ILE A 71 -25.39 15.06 -3.96
CA ILE A 71 -24.52 15.06 -2.79
C ILE A 71 -23.49 16.19 -2.96
N PRO A 72 -23.37 17.13 -2.00
CA PRO A 72 -22.41 18.23 -2.11
C PRO A 72 -20.97 17.71 -2.18
N GLN A 73 -20.15 18.32 -3.03
CA GLN A 73 -18.76 17.90 -3.25
C GLN A 73 -17.96 17.82 -1.93
N GLY A 74 -18.10 18.84 -1.06
CA GLY A 74 -17.42 18.87 0.24
C GLY A 74 -17.89 17.79 1.23
N VAL A 75 -19.04 17.15 1.01
CA VAL A 75 -19.50 15.98 1.77
C VAL A 75 -18.91 14.69 1.17
N TRP A 76 -18.96 14.57 -0.16
CA TRP A 76 -18.46 13.41 -0.91
C TRP A 76 -16.96 13.16 -0.73
N GLU A 77 -16.17 14.24 -0.71
CA GLU A 77 -14.70 14.19 -0.61
C GLU A 77 -14.19 13.86 0.79
N ARG A 78 -15.06 13.79 1.80
CA ARG A 78 -14.61 13.46 3.15
C ARG A 78 -14.16 12.01 3.27
N ASN A 79 -13.23 11.76 4.17
CA ASN A 79 -12.69 10.42 4.42
C ASN A 79 -13.63 9.56 5.27
N ASP A 80 -14.55 10.16 6.02
CA ASP A 80 -15.63 9.50 6.76
C ASP A 80 -16.93 9.32 5.96
N PHE A 81 -17.03 9.83 4.73
CA PHE A 81 -18.16 9.54 3.84
C PHE A 81 -18.28 8.03 3.64
N PRO A 82 -19.48 7.41 3.79
CA PRO A 82 -19.67 5.95 3.83
C PRO A 82 -19.59 5.27 2.44
N PHE A 83 -18.52 5.52 1.68
CA PHE A 83 -18.35 5.01 0.31
C PHE A 83 -18.39 3.49 0.21
N GLU A 84 -17.97 2.76 1.25
CA GLU A 84 -17.98 1.29 1.31
C GLU A 84 -19.39 0.71 1.26
N LYS A 85 -20.42 1.48 1.65
CA LYS A 85 -21.82 1.04 1.57
C LYS A 85 -22.29 0.88 0.13
N PHE A 86 -21.71 1.61 -0.82
CA PHE A 86 -22.02 1.49 -2.25
C PHE A 86 -21.48 0.19 -2.86
N PHE A 87 -20.55 -0.50 -2.19
CA PHE A 87 -20.01 -1.79 -2.62
C PHE A 87 -20.71 -2.97 -1.94
N ARG A 88 -22.02 -2.83 -1.71
CA ARG A 88 -22.90 -3.87 -1.17
C ARG A 88 -24.14 -3.96 -2.06
N ASN A 89 -24.90 -5.04 -1.96
CA ASN A 89 -26.09 -5.23 -2.80
C ASN A 89 -27.26 -4.35 -2.34
N ASP A 90 -27.28 -3.99 -1.06
CA ASP A 90 -28.28 -3.19 -0.38
C ASP A 90 -27.74 -1.78 -0.11
N LEU A 91 -27.95 -0.87 -1.06
CA LEU A 91 -27.66 0.55 -0.81
C LEU A 91 -28.72 1.14 0.11
N ASP A 92 -28.32 1.40 1.33
CA ASP A 92 -29.12 2.07 2.35
C ASP A 92 -29.27 3.57 2.01
N GLU A 93 -30.50 4.10 2.06
CA GLU A 93 -30.79 5.53 1.89
C GLU A 93 -29.97 6.41 2.83
N SER A 94 -29.56 5.90 4.00
CA SER A 94 -28.69 6.62 4.93
C SER A 94 -27.29 6.89 4.36
N ALA A 95 -26.84 6.12 3.36
CA ALA A 95 -25.56 6.34 2.69
C ALA A 95 -25.61 7.53 1.74
N VAL A 96 -26.74 7.67 1.02
CA VAL A 96 -27.00 8.76 0.07
C VAL A 96 -27.30 10.06 0.82
N ASN A 97 -28.11 9.98 1.87
CA ASN A 97 -28.49 11.12 2.71
C ASN A 97 -27.53 11.39 3.88
N TRP A 98 -26.33 10.83 3.82
CA TRP A 98 -25.36 10.92 4.90
C TRP A 98 -24.93 12.37 5.14
N LYS A 99 -24.77 12.75 6.42
CA LYS A 99 -24.28 14.07 6.82
C LYS A 99 -23.00 13.94 7.64
N PRO A 100 -22.02 14.84 7.42
CA PRO A 100 -20.78 14.82 8.15
C PRO A 100 -21.01 15.07 9.64
N ASN A 101 -20.28 14.32 10.46
CA ASN A 101 -20.27 14.51 11.90
C ASN A 101 -18.83 14.68 12.38
N GLY A 102 -18.51 15.85 12.93
CA GLY A 102 -17.17 16.15 13.45
C GLY A 102 -16.11 16.39 12.37
N ALA A 103 -14.85 16.31 12.79
CA ALA A 103 -13.68 16.57 11.95
C ALA A 103 -13.49 15.49 10.87
N ASN A 104 -13.07 15.90 9.67
CA ASN A 104 -12.71 14.96 8.61
C ASN A 104 -11.47 14.16 9.05
N PRO A 105 -11.52 12.81 9.12
CA PRO A 105 -10.37 12.03 9.55
C PRO A 105 -9.22 12.11 8.53
N ALA A 106 -7.99 11.92 9.01
CA ALA A 106 -6.82 11.88 8.15
C ALA A 106 -6.86 10.66 7.20
N MET A 107 -6.40 10.84 5.96
CA MET A 107 -6.42 9.80 4.92
C MET A 107 -5.60 8.57 5.31
N ASP A 108 -4.50 8.77 6.04
CA ASP A 108 -3.58 7.73 6.51
C ASP A 108 -4.03 7.05 7.82
N SER A 109 -5.15 7.48 8.41
CA SER A 109 -5.70 6.83 9.59
C SER A 109 -6.08 5.37 9.30
N SER A 110 -5.84 4.49 10.28
CA SER A 110 -6.08 3.05 10.13
C SER A 110 -7.53 2.72 9.75
N GLY A 111 -8.51 3.46 10.28
CA GLY A 111 -9.92 3.28 9.94
C GLY A 111 -10.23 3.63 8.48
N VAL A 112 -9.66 4.72 7.96
CA VAL A 112 -9.85 5.13 6.56
C VAL A 112 -9.17 4.14 5.62
N GLN A 113 -7.92 3.76 5.91
CA GLN A 113 -7.17 2.78 5.13
C GLN A 113 -7.83 1.40 5.12
N SER A 114 -8.39 0.95 6.26
CA SER A 114 -9.12 -0.32 6.33
C SER A 114 -10.37 -0.33 5.45
N ARG A 115 -11.15 0.77 5.44
CA ARG A 115 -12.34 0.91 4.59
C ARG A 115 -11.98 0.96 3.10
N LEU A 116 -10.92 1.68 2.72
CA LEU A 116 -10.41 1.69 1.35
C LEU A 116 -9.96 0.29 0.94
N HIS A 117 -9.18 -0.41 1.77
CA HIS A 117 -8.72 -1.76 1.49
C HIS A 117 -9.89 -2.75 1.33
N SER A 118 -11.00 -2.58 2.07
CA SER A 118 -12.17 -3.46 1.97
C SER A 118 -12.83 -3.46 0.59
N ILE A 119 -12.65 -2.38 -0.18
CA ILE A 119 -13.24 -2.23 -1.52
C ILE A 119 -12.24 -2.49 -2.65
N ALA A 120 -11.02 -2.96 -2.36
CA ALA A 120 -9.95 -3.10 -3.35
C ALA A 120 -10.38 -3.92 -4.58
N GLY A 121 -10.26 -3.31 -5.77
CA GLY A 121 -10.57 -3.94 -7.07
C GLY A 121 -12.06 -3.94 -7.44
N GLN A 122 -12.93 -3.57 -6.51
CA GLN A 122 -14.37 -3.55 -6.72
C GLN A 122 -14.80 -2.34 -7.54
N LYS A 123 -15.94 -2.48 -8.22
CA LYS A 123 -16.56 -1.40 -9.01
C LYS A 123 -18.01 -1.26 -8.59
N SER A 124 -18.48 -0.02 -8.48
CA SER A 124 -19.86 0.32 -8.16
C SER A 124 -20.30 1.49 -9.02
N ILE A 125 -21.52 1.41 -9.54
CA ILE A 125 -22.18 2.50 -10.25
C ILE A 125 -23.53 2.82 -9.62
N VAL A 126 -23.84 4.12 -9.52
CA VAL A 126 -25.12 4.65 -9.08
C VAL A 126 -25.76 5.41 -10.24
N VAL A 127 -26.95 4.99 -10.63
CA VAL A 127 -27.71 5.53 -11.75
C VAL A 127 -29.01 6.15 -11.22
N PRO A 128 -29.29 7.43 -11.51
CA PRO A 128 -30.57 8.03 -11.13
C PRO A 128 -31.75 7.31 -11.79
N PRO A 129 -32.89 7.14 -11.10
CA PRO A 129 -34.09 6.51 -11.67
C PRO A 129 -34.53 7.13 -13.01
N GLU A 130 -34.40 8.44 -13.15
CA GLU A 130 -34.77 9.15 -14.39
C GLU A 130 -33.84 8.77 -15.56
N LEU A 131 -32.53 8.65 -15.31
CA LEU A 131 -31.58 8.21 -16.34
C LEU A 131 -31.82 6.74 -16.71
N GLU A 132 -32.11 5.89 -15.73
CA GLU A 132 -32.46 4.48 -15.95
C GLU A 132 -33.62 4.36 -16.95
N GLU A 133 -34.72 5.10 -16.72
CA GLU A 133 -35.87 5.11 -17.61
C GLU A 133 -35.56 5.71 -18.99
N LYS A 134 -34.76 6.78 -19.07
CA LYS A 134 -34.28 7.35 -20.34
C LYS A 134 -33.50 6.31 -21.16
N MET A 135 -32.62 5.54 -20.50
CA MET A 135 -31.79 4.51 -21.15
C MET A 135 -32.59 3.27 -21.57
N LYS A 136 -33.60 2.86 -20.82
CA LYS A 136 -34.51 1.77 -21.22
C LYS A 136 -35.23 2.08 -22.54
N ASN A 137 -35.65 3.33 -22.73
CA ASN A 137 -36.33 3.78 -23.94
C ASN A 137 -35.37 4.19 -25.07
N ASN A 138 -34.08 4.36 -24.77
CA ASN A 138 -33.06 4.76 -25.72
C ASN A 138 -31.77 3.92 -25.55
N PRO A 139 -31.68 2.76 -26.23
CA PRO A 139 -30.50 1.90 -26.17
C PRO A 139 -29.21 2.56 -26.69
N ALA A 140 -29.32 3.57 -27.56
CA ALA A 140 -28.15 4.32 -28.04
C ALA A 140 -27.55 5.19 -26.92
N LEU A 141 -28.40 5.82 -26.09
CA LEU A 141 -27.97 6.56 -24.90
C LEU A 141 -27.27 5.62 -23.90
N ALA A 142 -27.85 4.43 -23.65
CA ALA A 142 -27.24 3.45 -22.75
C ALA A 142 -25.81 3.07 -23.17
N LYS A 143 -25.60 2.84 -24.48
CA LYS A 143 -24.28 2.57 -25.06
C LYS A 143 -23.32 3.74 -24.88
N GLN A 144 -23.75 4.96 -25.17
CA GLN A 144 -22.93 6.16 -25.01
C GLN A 144 -22.50 6.37 -23.56
N VAL A 145 -23.41 6.18 -22.60
CA VAL A 145 -23.10 6.27 -21.16
C VAL A 145 -22.12 5.18 -20.76
N MET A 146 -22.31 3.95 -21.25
CA MET A 146 -21.40 2.84 -20.95
C MET A 146 -19.98 3.11 -21.48
N GLU A 147 -19.84 3.55 -22.73
CA GLU A 147 -18.54 3.91 -23.32
C GLU A 147 -17.82 5.01 -22.53
N LYS A 148 -18.57 6.00 -22.04
CA LYS A 148 -18.04 7.08 -21.20
C LYS A 148 -17.52 6.54 -19.87
N VAL A 149 -18.29 5.70 -19.20
CA VAL A 149 -17.90 5.05 -17.94
C VAL A 149 -16.68 4.16 -18.12
N GLU A 150 -16.63 3.37 -19.20
CA GLU A 150 -15.47 2.54 -19.53
C GLU A 150 -14.21 3.39 -19.77
N SER A 151 -14.34 4.46 -20.55
CA SER A 151 -13.25 5.39 -20.82
C SER A 151 -12.73 6.00 -19.52
N PHE A 152 -13.63 6.43 -18.64
CA PHE A 152 -13.26 6.97 -17.32
C PHE A 152 -12.49 5.95 -16.46
N ILE A 153 -12.97 4.70 -16.39
CA ILE A 153 -12.28 3.63 -15.63
C ILE A 153 -10.90 3.35 -16.22
N ALA A 154 -10.78 3.32 -17.55
CA ALA A 154 -9.51 3.09 -18.23
C ALA A 154 -8.50 4.23 -17.97
N THR A 155 -8.94 5.49 -17.96
CA THR A 155 -8.09 6.65 -17.66
C THR A 155 -7.66 6.70 -16.19
N ASN A 156 -8.47 6.18 -15.27
CA ASN A 156 -8.17 6.15 -13.82
C ASN A 156 -7.50 4.84 -13.36
N GLN A 157 -7.11 3.99 -14.32
CA GLN A 157 -6.34 2.78 -14.05
C GLN A 157 -4.87 3.14 -13.82
N VAL A 158 -4.27 2.60 -12.76
CA VAL A 158 -2.84 2.79 -12.47
C VAL A 158 -2.13 1.45 -12.71
N PRO A 159 -1.17 1.39 -13.66
CA PRO A 159 -0.44 0.17 -13.96
C PRO A 159 0.17 -0.47 -12.71
N GLY A 160 -0.02 -1.79 -12.56
CA GLY A 160 0.51 -2.55 -11.42
C GLY A 160 -0.23 -2.35 -10.10
N ARG A 161 -1.36 -1.61 -10.09
CA ARG A 161 -2.20 -1.43 -8.90
C ARG A 161 -3.60 -2.01 -9.10
N ILE A 162 -4.22 -2.37 -8.00
CA ILE A 162 -5.61 -2.82 -7.93
C ILE A 162 -6.49 -1.59 -7.71
N CYS A 163 -7.14 -1.10 -8.76
CA CYS A 163 -8.00 0.08 -8.69
C CYS A 163 -9.46 -0.28 -8.43
N SER A 164 -10.09 0.45 -7.50
CA SER A 164 -11.53 0.43 -7.23
C SER A 164 -12.17 1.72 -7.71
N HIS A 165 -13.41 1.63 -8.19
CA HIS A 165 -14.15 2.76 -8.75
C HIS A 165 -15.57 2.81 -8.20
N LEU A 166 -15.95 3.93 -7.61
CA LEU A 166 -17.33 4.32 -7.33
C LEU A 166 -17.69 5.46 -8.27
N ILE A 167 -18.75 5.29 -9.07
CA ILE A 167 -19.19 6.26 -10.08
C ILE A 167 -20.66 6.57 -9.83
N VAL A 168 -21.02 7.85 -9.83
CA VAL A 168 -22.40 8.33 -9.73
C VAL A 168 -22.68 9.16 -10.97
N LEU A 169 -23.77 8.80 -11.65
CA LEU A 169 -24.24 9.52 -12.83
C LEU A 169 -25.27 10.59 -12.45
N ASP A 170 -25.39 11.64 -13.26
CA ASP A 170 -26.54 12.55 -13.22
C ASP A 170 -27.68 12.08 -14.15
N GLU A 171 -28.76 12.86 -14.22
CA GLU A 171 -29.91 12.59 -15.08
C GLU A 171 -29.61 12.59 -16.60
N ASN A 172 -28.45 13.10 -17.02
CA ASN A 172 -28.00 13.20 -18.41
C ASN A 172 -27.00 12.11 -18.79
N GLY A 173 -26.56 11.29 -17.83
CA GLY A 173 -25.51 10.28 -18.04
C GLY A 173 -24.11 10.87 -18.05
N GLU A 174 -23.92 12.03 -17.42
CA GLU A 174 -22.60 12.57 -17.07
C GLU A 174 -22.16 12.04 -15.71
N ILE A 175 -20.84 11.95 -15.50
CA ILE A 175 -20.27 11.53 -14.22
C ILE A 175 -20.32 12.71 -13.25
N ALA A 176 -21.31 12.71 -12.37
CA ALA A 176 -21.54 13.77 -11.38
C ALA A 176 -20.58 13.67 -10.18
N ARG A 177 -20.34 12.45 -9.71
CA ARG A 177 -19.42 12.14 -8.61
C ARG A 177 -18.65 10.88 -8.89
N PHE A 178 -17.43 10.82 -8.39
CA PHE A 178 -16.64 9.60 -8.43
C PHE A 178 -15.67 9.50 -7.26
N ARG A 179 -15.25 8.27 -6.96
CA ARG A 179 -14.10 7.99 -6.12
C ARG A 179 -13.31 6.86 -6.77
N ALA A 180 -12.05 7.14 -7.10
CA ALA A 180 -11.09 6.15 -7.55
C ALA A 180 -10.05 5.94 -6.45
N SER A 181 -9.80 4.69 -6.08
CA SER A 181 -8.78 4.33 -5.09
C SER A 181 -7.89 3.23 -5.66
N SER A 182 -6.58 3.38 -5.52
CA SER A 182 -5.62 2.36 -5.95
C SER A 182 -4.99 1.68 -4.74
N HIS A 183 -4.92 0.36 -4.78
CA HIS A 183 -4.38 -0.49 -3.72
C HIS A 183 -3.27 -1.37 -4.26
N GLY A 184 -2.32 -1.70 -3.40
CA GLY A 184 -1.13 -2.43 -3.83
C GLY A 184 -0.31 -1.62 -4.83
N GLY A 185 0.52 -2.33 -5.58
CA GLY A 185 1.69 -1.77 -6.24
C GLY A 185 2.94 -2.26 -5.52
N ASN A 186 3.98 -2.55 -6.29
CA ASN A 186 5.29 -2.77 -5.70
C ASN A 186 5.56 -1.59 -4.77
N ILE A 187 5.88 -1.88 -3.50
CA ILE A 187 6.58 -0.91 -2.68
C ILE A 187 7.81 -0.59 -3.52
N THR A 188 7.87 0.62 -4.10
CA THR A 188 9.10 1.12 -4.69
C THR A 188 10.01 1.42 -3.50
N GLY A 189 10.51 0.35 -2.89
CA GLY A 189 11.58 0.41 -1.94
C GLY A 189 12.86 0.76 -2.68
N PRO A 190 13.89 1.23 -1.95
CA PRO A 190 15.19 1.46 -2.53
C PRO A 190 15.63 0.22 -3.34
N THR A 191 16.20 0.47 -4.51
CA THR A 191 16.77 -0.55 -5.40
C THR A 191 17.78 -1.40 -4.62
N GLU A 192 18.06 -2.64 -5.04
CA GLU A 192 19.06 -3.50 -4.38
C GLU A 192 20.40 -2.78 -4.16
N GLU A 193 20.81 -1.92 -5.10
CA GLU A 193 22.00 -1.07 -4.99
C GLU A 193 21.91 -0.04 -3.86
N GLU A 194 20.75 0.60 -3.70
CA GLU A 194 20.50 1.60 -2.64
C GLU A 194 20.42 0.93 -1.26
N MET A 195 19.91 -0.30 -1.18
CA MET A 195 19.94 -1.09 0.05
C MET A 195 21.38 -1.48 0.44
N LEU A 196 22.18 -1.91 -0.52
CA LEU A 196 23.61 -2.22 -0.28
C LEU A 196 24.39 -0.98 0.16
N GLN A 197 24.12 0.19 -0.44
CA GLN A 197 24.71 1.45 0.01
C GLN A 197 24.29 1.79 1.46
N PHE A 198 23.02 1.61 1.79
CA PHE A 198 22.54 1.84 3.15
C PHE A 198 23.17 0.87 4.16
N GLU A 199 23.27 -0.43 3.84
CA GLU A 199 23.92 -1.42 4.71
C GLU A 199 25.42 -1.13 4.90
N THR A 200 26.13 -0.78 3.83
CA THR A 200 27.55 -0.41 3.91
C THR A 200 27.78 0.86 4.72
N GLU A 201 26.91 1.87 4.57
CA GLU A 201 26.96 3.10 5.37
C GLU A 201 26.69 2.83 6.85
N GLN A 202 25.69 2.00 7.17
CA GLN A 202 25.39 1.61 8.55
C GLN A 202 26.53 0.79 9.16
N ALA A 203 27.13 -0.13 8.41
CA ALA A 203 28.30 -0.89 8.86
C ALA A 203 29.50 0.02 9.13
N ALA A 204 29.78 1.00 8.26
CA ALA A 204 30.84 1.98 8.46
C ALA A 204 30.56 2.89 9.67
N LYS A 205 29.31 3.29 9.88
CA LYS A 205 28.88 4.08 11.04
C LYS A 205 29.00 3.28 12.33
N LYS A 206 28.69 1.98 12.32
CA LYS A 206 28.88 1.07 13.44
C LYS A 206 30.37 0.93 13.80
N LYS A 207 31.24 0.66 12.82
CA LYS A 207 32.69 0.58 13.02
C LYS A 207 33.28 1.85 13.63
N ARG A 208 32.89 3.03 13.13
CA ARG A 208 33.32 4.32 13.70
C ARG A 208 32.90 4.48 15.17
N ARG A 209 31.70 4.02 15.53
CA ARG A 209 31.23 4.07 16.93
C ARG A 209 32.03 3.12 17.82
N GLU A 210 32.32 1.92 17.35
CA GLU A 210 33.12 0.93 18.08
C GLU A 210 34.56 1.43 18.31
N GLU A 211 35.19 2.01 17.29
CA GLU A 211 36.52 2.62 17.43
C GLU A 211 36.52 3.81 18.39
N TYR A 212 35.49 4.67 18.32
CA TYR A 212 35.35 5.80 19.23
C TYR A 212 35.19 5.33 20.69
N VAL A 213 34.40 4.29 20.93
CA VAL A 213 34.24 3.68 22.26
C VAL A 213 35.58 3.13 22.75
N ARG A 214 36.31 2.37 21.91
CA ARG A 214 37.63 1.82 22.27
C ARG A 214 38.63 2.92 22.64
N LEU A 215 38.71 3.98 21.84
CA LEU A 215 39.62 5.10 22.09
C LEU A 215 39.25 5.83 23.39
N ASN A 216 37.96 5.98 23.67
CA ASN A 216 37.48 6.59 24.90
C ASN A 216 37.85 5.74 26.13
N GLU A 217 37.66 4.41 26.06
CA GLU A 217 38.07 3.47 27.12
C GLU A 217 39.58 3.49 27.37
N GLU A 218 40.39 3.46 26.30
CA GLU A 218 41.85 3.56 26.39
C GLU A 218 42.28 4.89 27.05
N SER A 219 41.64 6.00 26.65
CA SER A 219 41.91 7.31 27.26
C SER A 219 41.53 7.37 28.74
N ALA A 220 40.44 6.70 29.13
CA ALA A 220 39.99 6.62 30.52
C ALA A 220 40.96 5.78 31.37
N LEU A 221 41.46 4.66 30.82
CA LEU A 221 42.49 3.85 31.48
C LEU A 221 43.80 4.63 31.66
N LYS A 222 44.24 5.35 30.63
CA LYS A 222 45.46 6.18 30.72
C LYS A 222 45.31 7.28 31.78
N ARG A 223 44.14 7.92 31.88
CA ARG A 223 43.86 8.90 32.95
C ARG A 223 43.93 8.28 34.34
N ARG A 224 43.32 7.10 34.53
CA ARG A 224 43.40 6.37 35.81
C ARG A 224 44.84 6.01 36.20
N LEU A 225 45.65 5.56 35.25
CA LEU A 225 47.05 5.25 35.52
C LEU A 225 47.85 6.50 35.91
N MET A 226 47.65 7.62 35.21
CA MET A 226 48.31 8.88 35.57
C MET A 226 47.88 9.40 36.95
N GLU A 227 46.61 9.23 37.31
CA GLU A 227 46.10 9.57 38.65
C GLU A 227 46.74 8.70 39.73
N GLN A 228 46.81 7.38 39.53
CA GLN A 228 47.51 6.47 40.44
C GLN A 228 49.00 6.82 40.59
N GLU A 229 49.70 7.10 39.50
CA GLU A 229 51.11 7.50 39.56
C GLU A 229 51.29 8.84 40.31
N ALA A 230 50.37 9.79 40.12
CA ALA A 230 50.41 11.08 40.82
C ALA A 230 50.16 10.90 42.32
N ASP A 231 49.18 10.08 42.70
CA ASP A 231 48.86 9.75 44.10
C ASP A 231 50.03 9.03 44.78
N GLU A 232 50.66 8.06 44.11
CA GLU A 232 51.86 7.38 44.62
C GLU A 232 53.02 8.34 44.85
N ARG A 233 53.26 9.27 43.91
CA ARG A 233 54.30 10.30 44.06
C ARG A 233 53.99 11.23 45.22
N TYR A 234 52.75 11.69 45.35
CA TYR A 234 52.31 12.53 46.46
C TYR A 234 52.50 11.81 47.80
N TYR A 235 52.09 10.54 47.89
CA TYR A 235 52.26 9.74 49.09
C TYR A 235 53.73 9.57 49.49
N LYS A 236 54.60 9.22 48.53
CA LYS A 236 56.06 9.11 48.77
C LYS A 236 56.69 10.42 49.23
N ASP A 237 56.33 11.54 48.60
CA ASP A 237 56.81 12.87 49.00
C ASP A 237 56.32 13.24 50.42
N SER A 238 55.06 12.93 50.74
CA SER A 238 54.50 13.17 52.08
C SER A 238 55.22 12.39 53.18
N ILE A 239 55.54 11.11 52.94
CA ILE A 239 56.32 10.28 53.88
C ILE A 239 57.72 10.87 54.05
N THR A 240 58.37 11.26 52.95
CA THR A 240 59.72 11.82 52.98
C THR A 240 59.76 13.11 53.78
N LYS A 241 58.81 14.04 53.53
CA LYS A 241 58.67 15.29 54.30
C LYS A 241 58.42 15.01 55.78
N LYS A 242 57.58 14.03 56.11
CA LYS A 242 57.32 13.64 57.51
C LYS A 242 58.59 13.12 58.18
N ALA A 243 59.34 12.24 57.52
CA ALA A 243 60.61 11.73 58.04
C ALA A 243 61.65 12.84 58.26
N VAL A 244 61.79 13.77 57.31
CA VAL A 244 62.67 14.95 57.43
C VAL A 244 62.25 15.82 58.60
N SER A 245 60.95 16.07 58.79
CA SER A 245 60.46 16.87 59.91
C SER A 245 60.76 16.20 61.26
N ILE A 246 60.54 14.88 61.38
CA ILE A 246 60.84 14.12 62.60
C ILE A 246 62.33 14.21 62.93
N ALA A 247 63.21 13.96 61.96
CA ALA A 247 64.66 14.07 62.14
C ALA A 247 65.09 15.48 62.54
N ALA A 248 64.46 16.52 62.01
CA ALA A 248 64.73 17.91 62.39
C ALA A 248 64.28 18.23 63.82
N TYR A 249 63.12 17.73 64.25
CA TYR A 249 62.64 17.91 65.63
C TYR A 249 63.48 17.13 66.67
N GLU A 250 63.97 15.94 66.30
CA GLU A 250 64.93 15.17 67.11
C GLU A 250 66.29 15.89 67.23
N ALA A 251 66.83 16.40 66.11
CA ALA A 251 68.10 17.14 66.11
C ALA A 251 68.03 18.46 66.89
N ALA A 252 66.85 19.09 66.95
CA ALA A 252 66.61 20.30 67.75
C ALA A 252 66.36 20.01 69.25
N GLY A 253 66.32 18.75 69.68
CA GLY A 253 66.11 18.35 71.08
C GLY A 253 64.70 18.61 71.61
N ILE A 254 63.72 18.78 70.72
CA ILE A 254 62.32 19.13 71.06
C ILE A 254 61.48 17.86 71.33
N LEU A 255 61.85 16.73 70.72
CA LEU A 255 61.27 15.42 71.03
C LEU A 255 62.17 14.69 72.03
N LYS A 256 61.64 14.40 73.23
CA LYS A 256 62.18 13.45 74.21
C LYS A 256 61.21 12.28 74.33
#